data_AF-A0A817DYX2-F1
#
_entry.id   AF-A0A817DYX2-F1
#
_cell.length_a   1.000
_cell.length_b   1.000
_cell.length_c   1.000
_cell.angle_alpha   90.00
_cell.angle_beta   90.00
_cell.angle_gamma   90.00
#
_symmetry.space_group_name_H-M   'P 1'
#
loop_
_entity.id
_entity.type
_entity.pdbx_description
1 polymer ?
#
loop_
_entity_poly.entity_id
_entity_poly.type
_entity_poly.pdbx_seq_one_letter_code
_entity_poly.pdbx_strand_id
1 'polypeptide(L)'
;MLNRYTTKLNLFIFTLIFLIYLFVGANLFSFVEQPTEQLIINEMSKKRKDFLETYPCVKEDDFESFIVMLLEANKHGVDARTNFTT
;
A
#
# COMPACT_ATOMS: atom_id res chain seq x y z
N MET A 1 4.13 -40.31 28.00
CA MET A 1 5.03 -39.50 27.16
C MET A 1 4.62 -39.45 25.68
N LEU A 2 4.08 -40.54 25.11
CA LEU A 2 3.62 -40.61 23.70
C LEU A 2 2.63 -39.50 23.29
N ASN A 3 1.61 -39.21 24.10
CA ASN A 3 0.61 -38.17 23.81
C ASN A 3 1.22 -36.75 23.67
N ARG A 4 2.30 -36.46 24.40
CA ARG A 4 3.00 -35.17 24.32
C ARG A 4 3.77 -35.02 23.00
N TYR A 5 4.25 -36.12 22.44
CA TYR A 5 4.94 -36.11 21.15
C TYR A 5 3.94 -35.95 20.00
N THR A 6 2.82 -36.69 20.03
CA THR A 6 1.72 -36.54 19.06
C THR A 6 1.15 -35.12 19.04
N THR A 7 0.97 -34.50 20.21
CA THR A 7 0.48 -33.11 20.29
C THR A 7 1.48 -32.13 19.66
N LYS A 8 2.79 -32.28 19.91
CA LYS A 8 3.83 -31.44 19.29
C LYS A 8 3.88 -31.63 17.77
N LEU A 9 3.74 -32.86 17.30
CA LEU A 9 3.70 -33.17 15.87
C LEU A 9 2.48 -32.53 15.19
N ASN A 10 1.30 -32.63 15.81
CA ASN A 10 0.08 -32.02 15.29
C ASN A 10 0.19 -30.49 15.19
N LEU A 11 0.78 -29.85 16.21
CA LEU A 11 1.03 -28.40 16.19
C LEU A 11 1.99 -28.01 15.06
N PHE A 12 3.05 -28.79 14.85
CA PHE A 12 3.98 -28.56 13.76
C PHE A 12 3.31 -28.69 12.39
N ILE A 13 2.51 -29.74 12.19
CA ILE A 13 1.75 -29.95 10.94
C ILE A 13 0.76 -28.80 10.71
N PHE A 14 0.02 -28.39 11.74
CA PHE A 14 -0.92 -27.28 11.63
C PHE A 14 -0.21 -25.98 11.26
N THR A 15 0.94 -25.70 11.89
CA THR A 15 1.77 -24.53 11.57
C THR A 15 2.25 -24.57 10.13
N LEU A 16 2.70 -25.74 9.66
CA LEU A 16 3.16 -25.91 8.28
C LEU A 16 2.03 -25.66 7.28
N ILE A 17 0.84 -26.23 7.51
CA ILE A 17 -0.35 -26.01 6.66
C ILE A 17 -0.74 -24.53 6.66
N PHE A 18 -0.72 -23.88 7.83
CA PHE A 18 -1.04 -22.46 7.94
C PHE A 18 -0.05 -21.58 7.17
N LEU A 19 1.25 -21.89 7.24
CA LEU A 19 2.26 -21.19 6.43
C LEU A 19 2.01 -21.37 4.93
N ILE A 20 1.74 -22.60 4.48
CA ILE A 20 1.40 -22.88 3.07
C ILE A 20 0.16 -22.08 2.65
N TYR A 21 -0.88 -22.05 3.48
CA TYR A 21 -2.08 -21.26 3.23
C TYR A 21 -1.77 -19.76 3.07
N LEU A 22 -0.93 -19.19 3.94
CA LEU A 22 -0.49 -17.80 3.82
C LEU A 22 0.33 -17.54 2.55
N PHE A 23 1.22 -18.45 2.17
CA PHE A 23 1.98 -18.32 0.92
C PHE A 23 1.06 -18.33 -0.30
N VAL A 24 0.08 -19.23 -0.35
CA VAL A 24 -0.91 -19.27 -1.42
C VAL A 24 -1.70 -17.97 -1.48
N GLY A 25 -2.19 -17.49 -0.33
CA GLY A 25 -2.90 -16.21 -0.22
C GLY A 25 -2.05 -15.04 -0.70
N ALA A 26 -0.80 -14.92 -0.24
CA ALA A 26 0.11 -13.85 -0.62
C ALA A 26 0.39 -13.82 -2.13
N ASN A 27 0.59 -14.99 -2.75
CA ASN A 27 0.79 -15.07 -4.19
C ASN A 27 -0.48 -14.73 -4.97
N LEU A 28 -1.64 -15.19 -4.51
CA LEU A 28 -2.92 -14.89 -5.16
C LEU A 28 -3.21 -13.38 -5.11
N PHE A 29 -3.07 -12.77 -3.94
CA PHE A 29 -3.26 -11.32 -3.79
C PHE A 29 -2.26 -10.54 -4.62
N SER A 30 -0.97 -10.90 -4.56
CA SER A 30 0.05 -10.25 -5.38
C SER A 30 -0.27 -10.35 -6.87
N PHE A 31 -0.71 -11.50 -7.37
CA PHE A 31 -1.05 -11.67 -8.79
C PHE A 31 -2.27 -10.84 -9.20
N VAL A 32 -3.29 -10.77 -8.35
CA VAL A 32 -4.53 -10.04 -8.63
C VAL A 32 -4.33 -8.52 -8.53
N GLU A 33 -3.58 -8.04 -7.52
CA GLU A 33 -3.44 -6.60 -7.24
C GLU A 33 -2.34 -5.93 -8.07
N GLN A 34 -1.25 -6.64 -8.40
CA GLN A 34 -0.11 -6.10 -9.15
C GLN A 34 -0.46 -5.37 -10.47
N PRO A 35 -1.36 -5.85 -11.35
CA PRO A 35 -1.69 -5.09 -12.57
C PRO A 35 -2.39 -3.77 -12.27
N THR A 36 -3.28 -3.76 -11.28
CA THR A 36 -4.03 -2.56 -10.89
C THR A 36 -3.10 -1.55 -10.21
N GLU A 37 -2.21 -2.02 -9.34
CA GLU A 37 -1.19 -1.18 -8.69
C GLU A 37 -0.32 -0.45 -9.73
N GLN A 38 0.18 -1.18 -10.74
CA GLN A 38 0.98 -0.57 -11.81
C GLN A 38 0.20 0.46 -12.62
N LEU A 39 -1.08 0.21 -12.90
CA LEU A 39 -1.93 1.19 -13.58
C LEU A 39 -2.05 2.49 -12.77
N ILE A 40 -2.30 2.38 -11.47
CA ILE A 40 -2.42 3.53 -10.58
C ILE A 40 -1.10 4.32 -10.52
N ILE A 41 0.05 3.64 -10.38
CA ILE A 41 1.37 4.28 -10.37
C ILE A 41 1.60 5.05 -11.68
N ASN A 42 1.30 4.42 -12.82
CA ASN A 42 1.47 5.05 -14.13
C ASN A 42 0.54 6.26 -14.31
N GLU A 43 -0.72 6.15 -13.89
CA GLU A 43 -1.67 7.26 -13.94
C GLU A 43 -1.24 8.43 -13.04
N MET A 44 -0.76 8.15 -11.82
CA MET A 44 -0.25 9.18 -10.92
C MET A 44 0.97 9.90 -11.51
N SER A 45 1.93 9.14 -12.04
CA SER A 45 3.12 9.70 -12.69
C SER A 45 2.75 10.57 -13.89
N LYS A 46 1.82 10.10 -14.72
CA LYS A 46 1.30 10.87 -15.85
C LYS A 46 0.61 12.16 -15.40
N LYS A 47 -0.31 12.10 -14.43
CA LYS A 47 -1.02 13.29 -13.92
C LYS A 47 -0.07 14.31 -13.29
N ARG A 48 0.94 13.84 -12.55
CA ARG A 48 1.99 14.72 -11.99
C ARG A 48 2.72 15.45 -13.11
N LYS A 49 3.16 14.73 -14.14
CA LYS A 49 3.86 15.31 -15.28
C LYS A 49 2.97 16.33 -16.00
N ASP A 50 1.74 15.95 -16.33
CA ASP A 50 0.77 16.83 -17.00
C ASP A 50 0.51 18.11 -16.17
N PHE A 51 0.47 18.01 -14.84
CA PHE A 51 0.29 19.15 -13.93
C PHE A 51 1.50 20.11 -13.95
N LEU A 52 2.73 19.59 -13.84
CA LEU A 52 3.94 20.40 -13.85
C LEU A 52 4.17 21.06 -15.22
N GLU A 53 3.81 20.39 -16.31
CA GLU A 53 3.84 20.96 -17.67
C GLU A 53 2.78 22.07 -17.85
N THR A 54 1.59 21.91 -17.27
CA THR A 54 0.52 22.92 -17.34
C THR A 54 0.85 24.16 -16.50
N TYR A 55 1.54 23.98 -15.37
CA TYR A 55 1.87 25.05 -14.42
C TYR A 55 3.39 25.17 -14.20
N PRO A 56 4.14 25.73 -15.18
CA PRO A 56 5.60 25.83 -15.11
C PRO A 56 6.12 26.76 -14.00
N CYS A 57 5.22 27.52 -13.35
CA CYS A 57 5.54 28.33 -12.18
C CYS A 57 5.73 27.50 -10.90
N VAL A 58 5.26 26.24 -10.89
CA VAL A 58 5.42 25.32 -9.76
C VAL A 58 6.69 24.51 -9.96
N LYS A 59 7.63 24.61 -9.02
CA LYS A 59 8.82 23.76 -9.03
C LYS A 59 8.46 22.34 -8.59
N GLU A 60 9.14 21.36 -9.19
CA GLU A 60 8.92 19.96 -8.89
C GLU A 60 9.17 19.62 -7.41
N ASP A 61 10.25 20.14 -6.82
CA ASP A 61 10.58 19.94 -5.40
C ASP A 61 9.49 20.51 -4.46
N ASP A 62 8.97 21.70 -4.77
CA ASP A 62 7.92 22.35 -3.98
C ASP A 62 6.60 21.55 -4.06
N PHE A 63 6.30 21.02 -5.25
CA PHE A 63 5.15 20.15 -5.47
C PHE A 63 5.25 18.85 -4.66
N GLU A 64 6.40 18.16 -4.71
CA GLU A 64 6.61 16.94 -3.92
C GLU A 64 6.50 17.20 -2.42
N SER A 65 7.12 18.27 -1.93
CA SER A 65 7.04 18.67 -0.52
C SER A 65 5.59 18.90 -0.07
N PHE A 66 4.80 19.57 -0.91
CA PHE A 66 3.38 19.78 -0.66
C PHE A 66 2.59 18.46 -0.59
N ILE A 67 2.84 17.52 -1.52
CA ILE A 67 2.19 16.20 -1.50
C ILE A 67 2.55 15.41 -0.24
N VAL A 68 3.82 15.41 0.18
CA VAL A 68 4.24 14.75 1.43
C VAL A 68 3.52 15.34 2.64
N MET A 69 3.43 16.67 2.72
CA MET A 69 2.70 17.36 3.78
C MET A 69 1.20 16.99 3.78
N LEU A 70 0.57 16.94 2.61
CA LEU A 70 -0.83 16.57 2.45
C LEU A 70 -1.09 15.10 2.86
N LEU A 71 -0.19 14.19 2.49
CA LEU A 71 -0.26 12.79 2.91
C LEU A 71 -0.11 12.64 4.43
N GLU A 72 0.79 13.41 5.04
CA GLU A 72 0.98 13.38 6.48
C GLU A 72 -0.25 13.92 7.21
N ALA A 73 -0.82 15.04 6.76
CA ALA A 73 -2.08 15.57 7.30
C ALA A 73 -3.22 14.55 7.19
N ASN A 74 -3.32 13.85 6.06
CA ASN A 74 -4.33 12.80 5.86
C ASN A 74 -4.17 11.63 6.85
N LYS A 75 -2.93 11.18 7.13
CA LYS A 75 -2.67 10.16 8.16
C LYS A 75 -3.17 10.57 9.55
N HIS A 76 -3.18 11.88 9.85
CA HIS A 76 -3.73 12.43 11.10
C HIS A 76 -5.24 12.72 11.03
N GLY A 77 -5.94 12.24 9.98
CA GLY A 77 -7.38 12.39 9.80
C GLY A 77 -7.83 13.76 9.28
N VAL A 78 -6.89 14.60 8.84
CA VAL A 78 -7.20 15.91 8.26
C VAL A 78 -7.45 15.74 6.76
N ASP A 79 -8.69 15.97 6.33
CA ASP A 79 -9.05 15.95 4.91
C ASP A 79 -8.69 17.29 4.25
N ALA A 80 -7.76 17.28 3.30
CA ALA A 80 -7.35 18.48 2.57
C ALA A 80 -8.40 18.99 1.56
N ARG A 81 -9.50 18.24 1.34
CA ARG A 81 -10.59 18.63 0.43
C ARG A 81 -11.61 19.55 1.09
N THR A 82 -11.58 19.71 2.41
CA THR A 82 -12.50 20.62 3.09
C THR A 82 -12.15 22.06 2.74
N ASN A 83 -13.16 22.83 2.32
CA ASN A 83 -13.03 24.27 2.18
C ASN A 83 -12.77 24.86 3.57
N PHE A 84 -11.50 25.13 3.90
CA PHE A 84 -11.14 26.01 5.00
C PHE A 84 -11.47 27.46 4.58
N THR A 85 -12.74 27.78 4.45
CA THR A 85 -13.21 29.16 4.58
C THR A 85 -13.24 29.47 6.08
N THR A 86 -12.15 30.07 6.56
CA THR A 86 -12.18 30.92 7.75
C THR A 86 -12.33 32.36 7.29
#